data_AF-A0A9W7EGW7-F1
#
_entry.id   AF-A0A9W7EGW7-F1
#
_cell.length_a   1.000
_cell.length_b   1.000
_cell.length_c   1.000
_cell.angle_alpha   90.00
_cell.angle_beta   90.00
_cell.angle_gamma   90.00
#
_symmetry.space_group_name_H-M   'P 1'
#
loop_
_entity.id
_entity.type
_entity.pdbx_description
1 polymer ?
#
loop_
_entity_poly.entity_id
_entity_poly.type
_entity_poly.pdbx_seq_one_letter_code
_entity_poly.pdbx_strand_id
1 'polypeptide(L)'
;AAKEANVPGNYGFDPLNFASSPGTLDYMRDAEIKHARLAMLACVGWPFAELFDAKLAGLLGLPVLLNKYGESPSILNGGLDRINPFYWLLVVSLAGLVEYDVGELKKSSKNYQPGDVGYDILGLLPTDKGGEFKRREQELKHGRLAMVAIVGYAIQEAIYRVPVTQE
;
A
#
# COMPACT_ATOMS: atom_id res chain seq x y z
N ALA A 1 -5.03 28.95 -4.36
CA ALA A 1 -4.66 27.59 -3.93
C ALA A 1 -3.15 27.53 -3.88
N ALA A 2 -2.55 27.07 -2.78
CA ALA A 2 -1.10 26.98 -2.62
C ALA A 2 -0.51 25.97 -3.61
N LYS A 3 -0.38 26.37 -4.88
CA LYS A 3 0.25 25.61 -5.95
C LYS A 3 1.76 25.75 -5.79
N GLU A 4 2.35 25.01 -4.86
CA GLU A 4 3.78 24.78 -4.91
C GLU A 4 4.08 23.97 -6.16
N ALA A 5 4.63 24.65 -7.17
CA ALA A 5 4.87 24.09 -8.50
C ALA A 5 5.97 23.01 -8.55
N ASN A 6 6.62 22.71 -7.41
CA ASN A 6 7.81 21.87 -7.37
C ASN A 6 7.74 20.78 -6.28
N VAL A 7 6.58 20.14 -6.12
CA VAL A 7 6.40 18.96 -5.26
C VAL A 7 6.36 17.69 -6.13
N PRO A 8 7.07 16.60 -5.77
CA PRO A 8 7.04 15.35 -6.54
C PRO A 8 5.61 14.87 -6.82
N GLY A 9 5.31 14.55 -8.08
CA GLY A 9 4.00 14.01 -8.50
C GLY A 9 2.84 15.02 -8.50
N ASN A 10 3.10 16.33 -8.38
CA ASN A 10 2.11 17.38 -8.60
C ASN A 10 1.97 17.71 -10.09
N TYR A 11 0.86 17.28 -10.71
CA TYR A 11 0.49 17.61 -12.10
C TYR A 11 -0.63 18.66 -12.20
N GLY A 12 -0.99 19.31 -11.08
CA GLY A 12 -2.08 20.28 -11.06
C GLY A 12 -3.49 19.68 -11.13
N PHE A 13 -3.64 18.38 -10.87
CA PHE A 13 -4.93 17.71 -10.80
C PHE A 13 -5.53 17.84 -9.39
N ASP A 14 -6.44 18.80 -9.21
CA ASP A 14 -7.27 18.95 -8.01
C ASP A 14 -8.63 19.54 -8.39
N PRO A 15 -9.57 18.72 -8.94
CA PRO A 15 -10.88 19.21 -9.38
C PRO A 15 -11.82 19.59 -8.22
N LEU A 16 -11.58 19.04 -7.02
CA LEU A 16 -12.42 19.26 -5.83
C LEU A 16 -11.82 20.28 -4.85
N ASN A 17 -10.64 20.80 -5.15
CA ASN A 17 -9.93 21.83 -4.40
C ASN A 17 -9.68 21.45 -2.92
N PHE A 18 -9.45 20.16 -2.65
CA PHE A 18 -9.21 19.66 -1.30
C PHE A 18 -7.83 20.08 -0.76
N ALA A 19 -6.88 20.40 -1.64
CA ALA A 19 -5.53 20.83 -1.27
C ALA A 19 -5.39 22.36 -1.23
N SER A 20 -6.41 23.06 -0.72
CA SER A 20 -6.44 24.53 -0.69
C SER A 20 -5.41 25.15 0.25
N SER A 21 -5.09 24.47 1.36
CA SER A 21 -4.15 24.95 2.39
C SER A 21 -2.87 24.09 2.41
N PRO A 22 -1.69 24.67 2.71
CA PRO A 22 -0.43 23.93 2.75
C PRO A 22 -0.46 22.73 3.72
N GLY A 23 -0.98 22.92 4.93
CA GLY A 23 -1.06 21.84 5.91
C GLY A 23 -2.00 20.70 5.50
N THR A 24 -3.09 21.01 4.77
CA THR A 24 -3.97 19.97 4.21
C THR A 24 -3.28 19.22 3.07
N LEU A 25 -2.47 19.91 2.25
CA LEU A 25 -1.73 19.28 1.16
C LEU A 25 -0.71 18.27 1.68
N ASP A 26 0.04 18.61 2.73
CA ASP A 26 1.02 17.71 3.34
C ASP A 26 0.35 16.47 3.96
N TYR A 27 -0.78 16.66 4.65
CA TYR A 27 -1.56 15.55 5.21
C TYR A 27 -2.11 14.63 4.11
N MET A 28 -2.68 15.18 3.05
CA MET A 28 -3.21 14.40 1.93
C MET A 28 -2.09 13.67 1.19
N ARG A 29 -0.90 14.27 1.09
CA ARG A 29 0.27 13.64 0.50
C ARG A 29 0.76 12.45 1.32
N ASP A 30 0.82 12.62 2.63
CA ASP A 30 1.16 11.53 3.55
C ASP A 30 0.18 10.38 3.46
N ALA A 31 -1.12 10.69 3.42
CA ALA A 31 -2.15 9.68 3.22
C ALA A 31 -1.96 8.96 1.88
N GLU A 32 -1.73 9.69 0.79
CA GLU A 32 -1.48 9.11 -0.54
C GLU A 32 -0.29 8.15 -0.51
N ILE A 33 0.85 8.54 0.06
CA ILE A 33 2.06 7.71 0.11
C ILE A 33 1.84 6.46 0.96
N LYS A 34 1.16 6.57 2.10
CA LYS A 34 0.82 5.41 2.95
C LYS A 34 -0.04 4.40 2.19
N HIS A 35 -1.12 4.85 1.55
CA HIS A 35 -2.00 3.98 0.77
C HIS A 35 -1.28 3.39 -0.46
N ALA A 36 -0.45 4.18 -1.13
CA ALA A 36 0.40 3.73 -2.23
C ALA A 36 1.34 2.58 -1.82
N ARG A 37 2.05 2.70 -0.70
CA ARG A 37 2.96 1.65 -0.21
C ARG A 37 2.21 0.37 0.15
N LEU A 38 1.09 0.48 0.87
CA LEU A 38 0.24 -0.67 1.17
C LEU A 38 -0.32 -1.31 -0.10
N ALA A 39 -0.71 -0.49 -1.08
CA ALA A 39 -1.21 -0.98 -2.36
C ALA A 39 -0.12 -1.66 -3.19
N MET A 40 1.11 -1.17 -3.20
CA MET A 40 2.21 -1.85 -3.88
C MET A 40 2.48 -3.23 -3.25
N LEU A 41 2.43 -3.34 -1.92
CA LEU A 41 2.59 -4.62 -1.22
C LEU A 41 1.43 -5.58 -1.52
N ALA A 42 0.20 -5.10 -1.47
CA ALA A 42 -0.97 -5.94 -1.73
C ALA A 42 -1.08 -6.35 -3.22
N CYS A 43 -0.65 -5.52 -4.16
CA CYS A 43 -0.62 -5.86 -5.59
C CYS A 43 0.31 -7.05 -5.88
N VAL A 44 1.40 -7.19 -5.12
CA VAL A 44 2.30 -8.36 -5.20
C VAL A 44 1.77 -9.51 -4.35
N GLY A 45 1.28 -9.21 -3.14
CA GLY A 45 0.82 -10.21 -2.17
C GLY A 45 -0.40 -11.01 -2.63
N TRP A 46 -1.31 -10.39 -3.39
CA TRP A 46 -2.54 -11.02 -3.87
C TRP A 46 -2.29 -12.21 -4.82
N PRO A 47 -1.62 -12.04 -5.98
CA PRO A 47 -1.29 -13.16 -6.85
C PRO A 47 -0.30 -14.13 -6.19
N PHE A 48 0.58 -13.64 -5.30
CA PHE A 48 1.49 -14.50 -4.55
C PHE A 48 0.72 -15.47 -3.63
N ALA A 49 -0.32 -14.99 -2.94
CA ALA A 49 -1.16 -15.84 -2.11
C ALA A 49 -1.82 -16.95 -2.93
N GLU A 50 -2.42 -16.61 -4.08
CA GLU A 50 -3.04 -17.61 -4.97
C GLU A 50 -2.07 -18.68 -5.47
N LEU A 51 -0.85 -18.28 -5.86
CA LEU A 51 0.14 -19.20 -6.43
C LEU A 51 0.80 -20.11 -5.40
N PHE A 52 1.01 -19.61 -4.17
CA PHE A 52 1.85 -20.27 -3.18
C PHE A 52 1.09 -20.81 -1.96
N ASP A 53 -0.11 -20.33 -1.64
CA ASP A 53 -0.86 -20.78 -0.45
C ASP A 53 -1.08 -22.29 -0.47
N ALA A 54 -1.59 -22.84 -1.58
CA ALA A 54 -1.83 -24.28 -1.71
C ALA A 54 -0.55 -25.13 -1.57
N LYS A 55 0.59 -24.64 -2.06
CA LYS A 55 1.89 -25.34 -1.97
C LYS A 55 2.46 -25.29 -0.57
N LEU A 56 2.39 -24.13 0.09
CA LEU A 56 2.89 -23.93 1.44
C LEU A 56 2.02 -24.68 2.46
N ALA A 57 0.69 -24.64 2.28
CA ALA A 57 -0.27 -25.40 3.08
C ALA A 57 0.00 -26.90 2.98
N GLY A 58 0.21 -27.42 1.76
CA GLY A 58 0.57 -28.83 1.53
C GLY A 58 1.90 -29.24 2.15
N LEU A 59 2.91 -28.35 2.14
CA LEU A 59 4.23 -28.61 2.73
C LEU A 59 4.20 -28.58 4.26
N LEU A 60 3.41 -27.69 4.86
CA LEU A 60 3.35 -27.46 6.31
C LEU A 60 2.22 -28.22 7.00
N GLY A 61 1.40 -28.97 6.25
CA GLY A 61 0.23 -29.68 6.79
C GLY A 61 -0.87 -28.75 7.31
N LEU A 62 -0.92 -27.52 6.80
CA LEU A 62 -1.89 -26.50 7.20
C LEU A 62 -3.13 -26.53 6.27
N PRO A 63 -4.30 -26.07 6.74
CA PRO A 63 -5.45 -25.91 5.86
C PRO A 63 -5.18 -24.82 4.83
N VAL A 64 -5.58 -25.06 3.58
CA VAL A 64 -5.58 -24.05 2.52
C VAL A 64 -6.57 -22.95 2.91
N LEU A 65 -6.12 -21.69 2.91
CA LEU A 65 -6.94 -20.55 3.33
C LEU A 65 -7.65 -19.88 2.16
N LEU A 66 -7.36 -20.28 0.93
CA LEU A 66 -8.05 -19.82 -0.28
C LEU A 66 -9.55 -20.21 -0.30
N ASN A 67 -10.32 -19.47 -1.07
CA ASN A 67 -11.74 -19.75 -1.30
C ASN A 67 -11.94 -20.99 -2.20
N LYS A 68 -13.20 -21.42 -2.35
CA LYS A 68 -13.58 -22.65 -3.08
C LYS A 68 -13.03 -22.69 -4.51
N TYR A 69 -12.85 -21.53 -5.13
CA TYR A 69 -12.37 -21.36 -6.49
C TYR A 69 -10.87 -21.01 -6.58
N GLY A 70 -10.15 -21.00 -5.46
CA GLY A 70 -8.72 -20.64 -5.39
C GLY A 70 -8.46 -19.14 -5.25
N GLU A 71 -9.50 -18.33 -5.06
CA GLU A 71 -9.40 -16.87 -4.93
C GLU A 71 -8.85 -16.47 -3.55
N SER A 72 -8.18 -15.33 -3.49
CA SER A 72 -7.74 -14.76 -2.20
C SER A 72 -8.94 -14.31 -1.35
N PRO A 73 -8.93 -14.60 -0.04
CA PRO A 73 -9.96 -14.09 0.87
C PRO A 73 -9.98 -12.56 0.88
N SER A 74 -11.15 -11.98 0.64
CA SER A 74 -11.34 -10.53 0.61
C SER A 74 -12.72 -10.16 1.13
N ILE A 75 -12.95 -8.86 1.37
CA ILE A 75 -14.26 -8.37 1.82
C ILE A 75 -15.35 -8.70 0.78
N LEU A 76 -15.01 -8.67 -0.51
CA LEU A 76 -15.96 -8.93 -1.60
C LEU A 76 -16.11 -10.41 -1.92
N ASN A 77 -15.03 -11.19 -1.78
CA ASN A 77 -15.04 -12.61 -2.11
C ASN A 77 -15.52 -13.49 -0.95
N GLY A 78 -15.41 -13.00 0.29
CA GLY A 78 -15.63 -13.76 1.52
C GLY A 78 -14.39 -14.54 1.97
N GLY A 79 -14.49 -15.30 3.05
CA GLY A 79 -13.42 -16.18 3.56
C GLY A 79 -12.53 -15.57 4.64
N LEU A 80 -12.68 -14.27 4.95
CA LEU A 80 -11.96 -13.62 6.05
C LEU A 80 -12.34 -14.18 7.43
N ASP A 81 -13.54 -14.76 7.54
CA ASP A 81 -14.09 -15.44 8.72
C ASP A 81 -13.40 -16.78 9.02
N ARG A 82 -12.75 -17.38 8.02
CA ARG A 82 -12.00 -18.65 8.18
C ARG A 82 -10.62 -18.43 8.76
N ILE A 83 -10.12 -17.20 8.70
CA ILE A 83 -8.81 -16.83 9.23
C ILE A 83 -8.93 -16.68 10.74
N ASN A 84 -8.02 -17.35 11.47
CA ASN A 84 -8.01 -17.31 12.92
C ASN A 84 -7.95 -15.85 13.43
N PRO A 85 -8.87 -15.40 14.32
CA PRO A 85 -8.85 -14.05 14.87
C PRO A 85 -7.52 -13.62 15.49
N PHE A 86 -6.74 -14.57 16.04
CA PHE A 86 -5.40 -14.29 16.57
C PHE A 86 -4.42 -13.80 15.50
N TYR A 87 -4.58 -14.25 14.25
CA TYR A 87 -3.79 -13.74 13.12
C TYR A 87 -4.07 -12.25 12.90
N TRP A 88 -5.36 -11.86 12.87
CA TRP A 88 -5.75 -10.46 12.71
C TRP A 88 -5.28 -9.59 13.87
N LEU A 89 -5.36 -10.09 15.10
CA LEU A 89 -4.82 -9.39 16.27
C LEU A 89 -3.31 -9.16 16.12
N LEU A 90 -2.55 -10.17 15.68
CA LEU A 90 -1.11 -10.02 15.45
C LEU A 90 -0.81 -9.00 14.36
N VAL A 91 -1.49 -9.07 13.21
CA VAL A 91 -1.30 -8.14 12.08
C VAL A 91 -1.61 -6.71 12.48
N VAL A 92 -2.75 -6.47 13.15
CA VAL A 92 -3.14 -5.13 13.61
C VAL A 92 -2.19 -4.62 14.69
N SER A 93 -1.75 -5.47 15.60
CA SER A 93 -0.78 -5.09 16.64
C SER A 93 0.55 -4.68 16.03
N LEU A 94 1.07 -5.46 15.08
CA LEU A 94 2.32 -5.14 14.39
C LEU A 94 2.19 -3.85 13.57
N ALA A 95 1.11 -3.68 12.82
CA ALA A 95 0.85 -2.47 12.06
C ALA A 95 0.77 -1.25 13.00
N GLY A 96 0.09 -1.37 14.13
CA GLY A 96 0.01 -0.32 15.14
C GLY A 96 1.36 0.07 15.74
N LEU A 97 2.23 -0.90 16.02
CA LEU A 97 3.59 -0.63 16.50
C LEU A 97 4.43 0.12 15.45
N VAL A 98 4.40 -0.32 14.20
CA VAL A 98 5.09 0.36 13.09
C VAL A 98 4.56 1.79 12.91
N GLU A 99 3.25 1.98 12.95
CA GLU A 99 2.66 3.32 12.84
C GLU A 99 2.97 4.22 14.02
N TYR A 100 3.07 3.67 15.24
CA TYR A 100 3.48 4.40 16.44
C TYR A 100 4.91 4.92 16.30
N ASP A 101 5.85 4.06 15.91
CA ASP A 101 7.25 4.44 15.70
C ASP A 101 7.39 5.50 14.60
N VAL A 102 6.68 5.33 13.48
CA VAL A 102 6.61 6.32 12.42
C VAL A 102 6.04 7.65 12.93
N GLY A 103 5.01 7.61 13.78
CA GLY A 103 4.40 8.79 14.39
C GLY A 103 5.39 9.57 15.27
N GLU A 104 6.19 8.87 16.08
CA GLU A 104 7.23 9.50 16.90
C GLU A 104 8.35 10.11 16.04
N LEU A 105 8.78 9.43 14.98
CA LEU A 105 9.77 9.95 14.03
C LEU A 105 9.29 11.24 13.34
N LYS A 106 8.00 11.30 12.96
CA LYS A 106 7.39 12.50 12.39
C LYS A 106 7.44 13.70 13.36
N LYS A 107 7.15 13.48 14.64
CA LYS A 107 7.19 14.54 15.67
C LYS A 107 8.61 15.00 15.98
N SER A 108 9.57 14.08 15.94
CA SER A 108 10.98 14.36 16.23
C SER A 108 11.67 15.14 15.10
N SER A 109 11.21 14.98 13.86
CA SER A 109 11.81 15.66 12.70
C SER A 109 11.39 17.12 12.59
N LYS A 110 12.36 18.05 12.70
CA LYS A 110 12.12 19.50 12.56
C LYS A 110 11.74 19.94 11.14
N ASN A 111 12.17 19.19 10.12
CA ASN A 111 11.93 19.46 8.70
C ASN A 111 11.33 18.22 8.03
N TYR A 112 10.19 17.75 8.56
CA TYR A 112 9.49 16.62 8.00
C TYR A 112 9.00 16.93 6.58
N GLN A 113 9.38 16.10 5.62
CA GLN A 113 8.78 16.10 4.28
C GLN A 113 7.76 14.96 4.20
N PRO A 114 6.60 15.16 3.54
CA PRO A 114 5.62 14.11 3.41
C PRO A 114 6.21 12.81 2.81
N GLY A 115 5.97 11.69 3.49
CA GLY A 115 6.49 10.37 3.12
C GLY A 115 7.94 10.06 3.51
N ASP A 116 8.70 11.04 4.01
CA ASP A 116 10.10 10.87 4.42
C ASP A 116 10.21 10.55 5.92
N VAL A 117 10.27 9.26 6.22
CA VAL A 117 10.39 8.73 7.59
C VAL A 117 11.83 8.41 7.97
N GLY A 118 12.82 8.77 7.13
CA GLY A 118 14.23 8.46 7.35
C GLY A 118 14.57 6.96 7.29
N TYR A 119 13.66 6.13 6.80
CA TYR A 119 13.82 4.68 6.74
C TYR A 119 14.38 4.26 5.37
N ASP A 120 15.71 4.24 5.23
CA ASP A 120 16.41 3.74 4.04
C ASP A 120 17.49 2.72 4.46
N ILE A 121 17.07 1.45 4.62
CA ILE A 121 17.98 0.36 5.03
C ILE A 121 19.02 0.08 3.96
N LEU A 122 18.64 0.18 2.68
CA LEU A 122 19.49 -0.19 1.55
C LEU A 122 20.36 0.97 1.06
N GLY A 123 20.20 2.17 1.63
CA GLY A 123 20.93 3.37 1.24
C GLY A 123 20.73 3.71 -0.22
N LEU A 124 19.56 3.36 -0.78
CA LEU A 124 19.37 3.48 -2.21
C LEU A 124 19.11 4.93 -2.60
N LEU A 125 18.55 5.78 -1.72
CA LEU A 125 18.20 7.16 -2.08
C LEU A 125 19.43 7.90 -2.67
N PRO A 126 19.29 8.55 -3.84
CA PRO A 126 20.41 9.28 -4.41
C PRO A 126 20.65 10.52 -3.54
N THR A 127 21.91 10.84 -3.28
CA THR A 127 22.29 12.06 -2.55
C THR A 127 22.01 13.35 -3.34
N ASP A 128 21.78 13.23 -4.66
CA ASP A 128 21.43 14.35 -5.53
C ASP A 128 19.95 14.72 -5.39
N LYS A 129 19.66 16.00 -5.12
CA LYS A 129 18.28 16.53 -5.01
C LYS A 129 17.40 16.20 -6.22
N GLY A 130 17.98 16.21 -7.43
CA GLY A 130 17.26 15.84 -8.65
C GLY A 130 16.98 14.35 -8.78
N GLY A 131 17.87 13.49 -8.27
CA GLY A 131 17.68 12.04 -8.25
C GLY A 131 16.65 11.63 -7.21
N GLU A 132 16.70 12.23 -6.03
CA GLU A 132 15.71 12.07 -4.96
C GLU A 132 14.30 12.44 -5.44
N PHE A 133 14.15 13.60 -6.10
CA PHE A 133 12.87 14.03 -6.65
C PHE A 133 12.29 13.00 -7.64
N LYS A 134 13.13 12.51 -8.57
CA LYS A 134 12.71 11.50 -9.56
C LYS A 134 12.29 10.18 -8.92
N ARG A 135 13.02 9.71 -7.91
CA ARG A 135 12.69 8.48 -7.18
C ARG A 135 11.36 8.60 -6.44
N ARG A 136 11.13 9.71 -5.75
CA ARG A 136 9.85 9.99 -5.06
C ARG A 136 8.69 10.09 -6.05
N GLU A 137 8.92 10.70 -7.22
CA GLU A 137 7.91 10.75 -8.29
C GLU A 137 7.60 9.35 -8.85
N GLN A 138 8.62 8.50 -9.02
CA GLN A 138 8.45 7.11 -9.44
C GLN A 138 7.65 6.32 -8.41
N GLU A 139 7.97 6.42 -7.12
CA GLU A 139 7.21 5.77 -6.04
C GLU A 139 5.73 6.15 -6.11
N LEU A 140 5.42 7.44 -6.24
CA LEU A 140 4.04 7.92 -6.37
C LEU A 140 3.33 7.38 -7.62
N LYS A 141 4.01 7.33 -8.77
CA LYS A 141 3.41 6.80 -10.01
C LYS A 141 3.08 5.32 -9.88
N HIS A 142 4.01 4.51 -9.39
CA HIS A 142 3.77 3.08 -9.17
C HIS A 142 2.71 2.86 -8.09
N GLY A 143 2.74 3.67 -7.03
CA GLY A 143 1.74 3.67 -5.98
C GLY A 143 0.32 3.94 -6.47
N ARG A 144 0.13 5.00 -7.28
CA ARG A 144 -1.17 5.34 -7.89
C ARG A 144 -1.67 4.22 -8.79
N LEU A 145 -0.78 3.65 -9.61
CA LEU A 145 -1.12 2.51 -10.47
C LEU A 145 -1.53 1.29 -9.64
N ALA A 146 -0.79 0.97 -8.57
CA ALA A 146 -1.08 -0.15 -7.69
C ALA A 146 -2.42 0.01 -6.94
N MET A 147 -2.76 1.23 -6.51
CA MET A 147 -4.06 1.51 -5.89
C MET A 147 -5.22 1.20 -6.85
N VAL A 148 -5.09 1.54 -8.13
CA VAL A 148 -6.09 1.19 -9.16
C VAL A 148 -6.09 -0.31 -9.46
N ALA A 149 -4.90 -0.93 -9.53
CA ALA A 149 -4.76 -2.35 -9.83
C ALA A 149 -5.46 -3.25 -8.80
N ILE A 150 -5.30 -2.98 -7.50
CA ILE A 150 -5.98 -3.76 -6.44
C ILE A 150 -7.49 -3.64 -6.53
N VAL A 151 -8.01 -2.44 -6.84
CA VAL A 151 -9.45 -2.27 -7.06
C VAL A 151 -9.89 -3.13 -8.24
N GLY A 152 -9.09 -3.18 -9.32
CA GLY A 152 -9.30 -4.10 -10.44
C GLY A 152 -9.36 -5.56 -10.03
N TYR A 153 -8.35 -6.05 -9.28
CA TYR A 153 -8.30 -7.42 -8.78
C TYR A 153 -9.52 -7.77 -7.92
N ALA A 154 -9.87 -6.89 -6.99
CA ALA A 154 -11.02 -7.10 -6.11
C ALA A 154 -12.35 -7.18 -6.89
N ILE A 155 -12.53 -6.33 -7.93
CA ILE A 155 -13.73 -6.36 -8.78
C ILE A 155 -13.73 -7.59 -9.69
N GLN A 156 -12.59 -7.93 -10.30
CA GLN A 156 -12.46 -9.06 -11.20
C GLN A 156 -12.80 -10.37 -10.49
N GLU A 157 -12.20 -10.62 -9.31
CA GLU A 157 -12.54 -11.81 -8.53
C GLU A 157 -13.99 -11.80 -8.05
N ALA A 158 -14.50 -10.65 -7.60
CA ALA A 158 -15.88 -10.55 -7.12
C ALA A 158 -16.92 -10.90 -8.19
N ILE A 159 -16.67 -10.52 -9.44
CA ILE A 159 -17.56 -10.75 -10.60
C ILE A 159 -17.36 -12.14 -11.19
N TYR A 160 -16.12 -12.48 -11.56
CA TYR A 160 -15.84 -13.67 -12.37
C TYR A 160 -15.61 -14.93 -11.54
N ARG A 161 -15.36 -14.77 -10.24
CA ARG A 161 -15.09 -15.85 -9.30
C ARG A 161 -13.93 -16.78 -9.70
N VAL A 162 -12.92 -16.19 -10.34
CA VAL A 162 -11.69 -16.86 -10.76
C VAL A 162 -10.49 -16.13 -10.15
N PRO A 163 -9.42 -16.84 -9.77
CA PRO A 163 -8.19 -16.22 -9.26
C PRO A 163 -7.57 -15.27 -10.29
N VAL A 164 -6.94 -14.19 -9.84
CA VAL A 164 -6.23 -13.23 -10.72
C VAL A 164 -5.12 -13.93 -11.53
N THR A 165 -4.58 -15.02 -11.00
CA THR A 165 -3.49 -15.79 -11.62
C THR A 165 -3.96 -16.80 -12.67
N GLN A 166 -5.27 -17.05 -12.77
CA GLN A 166 -5.88 -17.89 -13.79
C GLN A 166 -6.57 -17.01 -14.84
N GLU A 167 -5.75 -16.30 -15.63
CA GLU A 167 -6.18 -15.69 -16.89
C GLU A 167 -5.93 -16.61 -18.09
#